data_AF-A0A2T1CFM5-F1
#
_entry.id   AF-A0A2T1CFM5-F1
#
_cell.length_a   1.000
_cell.length_b   1.000
_cell.length_c   1.000
_cell.angle_alpha   90.00
_cell.angle_beta   90.00
_cell.angle_gamma   90.00
#
_symmetry.space_group_name_H-M   'P 1'
#
loop_
_entity.id
_entity.type
_entity.pdbx_description
1 polymer ?
#
loop_
_entity_poly.entity_id
_entity_poly.type
_entity_poly.pdbx_seq_one_letter_code
_entity_poly.pdbx_strand_id
1 'polypeptide(L)'
;MTIKELLFQEIESTPEELLEETLDFLRFLKTKQIKTQTDLKSDTHKSVQSTGRSLLEHLKTIGTWSGDDAQLCLEKVYATRGKAQFDQPNPFDE
;
A
#
# COMPACT_ATOMS: atom_id res chain seq x y z
N MET A 1 -9.27 0.52 39.41
CA MET A 1 -8.23 0.00 38.52
C MET A 1 -7.96 1.01 37.42
N THR A 2 -6.70 1.22 37.09
CA THR A 2 -6.30 2.01 35.92
C THR A 2 -6.30 1.14 34.67
N ILE A 3 -6.44 1.75 33.48
CA ILE A 3 -6.38 1.01 32.19
C ILE A 3 -5.06 0.22 32.08
N LYS A 4 -3.97 0.76 32.63
CA LYS A 4 -2.65 0.12 32.66
C LYS A 4 -2.65 -1.16 33.49
N GLU A 5 -3.31 -1.16 34.65
CA GLU A 5 -3.43 -2.35 35.52
C GLU A 5 -4.23 -3.46 34.84
N LEU A 6 -5.35 -3.12 34.19
CA LEU A 6 -6.16 -4.08 33.44
C LEU A 6 -5.37 -4.71 32.28
N LEU A 7 -4.55 -3.91 31.60
CA LEU A 7 -3.70 -4.39 30.50
C LEU A 7 -2.64 -5.39 30.98
N PHE A 8 -2.03 -5.14 32.13
CA PHE A 8 -1.06 -6.09 32.70
C PHE A 8 -1.73 -7.39 33.14
N GLN A 9 -2.90 -7.32 33.75
CA GLN A 9 -3.66 -8.51 34.15
C GLN A 9 -4.02 -9.38 32.93
N GLU A 10 -4.41 -8.77 31.82
CA GLU A 10 -4.74 -9.49 30.59
C GLU A 10 -3.50 -10.12 29.94
N ILE A 11 -2.37 -9.43 29.94
CA ILE A 11 -1.09 -9.93 29.39
C ILE A 11 -0.61 -11.17 30.15
N GLU A 12 -0.76 -11.20 31.48
CA GLU A 12 -0.34 -12.35 32.31
C GLU A 12 -1.14 -13.63 32.03
N SER A 13 -2.39 -13.51 31.56
CA SER A 13 -3.25 -14.66 31.23
C SER A 13 -3.25 -15.04 29.75
N THR A 14 -2.56 -14.30 28.89
CA THR A 14 -2.62 -14.45 27.43
C THR A 14 -1.49 -15.35 26.91
N PRO A 15 -1.77 -16.28 25.96
CA PRO A 15 -0.74 -17.09 25.32
C PRO A 15 0.20 -16.27 24.41
N GLU A 16 1.45 -16.71 24.27
CA GLU A 16 2.52 -15.99 23.57
C GLU A 16 2.17 -15.58 22.13
N GLU A 17 1.44 -16.42 21.39
CA GLU A 17 1.01 -16.15 20.00
C GLU A 17 0.15 -14.86 19.89
N LEU A 18 -0.73 -14.63 20.86
CA LEU A 18 -1.57 -13.44 20.90
C LEU A 18 -0.82 -12.21 21.44
N LEU A 19 0.22 -12.43 22.26
CA LEU A 19 1.08 -11.36 22.74
C LEU A 19 1.91 -10.76 21.61
N GLU A 20 2.37 -11.58 20.66
CA GLU A 20 3.12 -11.12 19.48
C GLU A 20 2.26 -10.16 18.62
N GLU A 21 1.04 -10.57 18.26
CA GLU A 21 0.11 -9.74 17.48
C GLU A 21 -0.27 -8.45 18.24
N THR A 22 -0.50 -8.56 19.56
CA THR A 22 -0.83 -7.41 20.41
C THR A 22 0.32 -6.42 20.50
N LEU A 23 1.55 -6.91 20.58
CA LEU A 23 2.76 -6.09 20.63
C LEU A 23 2.98 -5.34 19.32
N ASP A 24 2.77 -6.01 18.18
CA ASP A 24 2.83 -5.37 16.87
C ASP A 24 1.72 -4.33 16.69
N PHE A 25 0.52 -4.60 17.16
CA PHE A 25 -0.57 -3.63 17.16
C PHE A 25 -0.26 -2.41 18.05
N LEU A 26 0.31 -2.60 19.24
CA LEU A 26 0.74 -1.49 20.10
C LEU A 26 1.86 -0.66 19.46
N ARG A 27 2.82 -1.29 18.78
CA ARG A 27 3.86 -0.60 18.00
C ARG A 27 3.26 0.21 16.85
N PHE A 28 2.27 -0.36 16.17
CA PHE A 28 1.53 0.34 15.13
C PHE A 28 0.82 1.59 15.68
N LEU A 29 0.11 1.47 16.81
CA LEU A 29 -0.57 2.60 17.45
C LEU A 29 0.40 3.71 17.87
N LYS A 30 1.54 3.35 18.46
CA LYS A 30 2.60 4.32 18.79
C LYS A 30 3.13 5.03 17.55
N THR A 31 3.39 4.29 16.48
CA THR A 31 3.86 4.85 15.21
C THR A 31 2.82 5.76 14.56
N LYS A 32 1.54 5.40 14.63
CA LYS A 32 0.43 6.24 14.16
C LYS A 32 0.33 7.56 14.93
N GLN A 33 0.48 7.52 16.26
CA GLN A 33 0.50 8.74 17.08
C GLN A 33 1.68 9.65 16.74
N ILE A 34 2.87 9.08 16.52
CA ILE A 34 4.05 9.84 16.10
C ILE A 34 3.79 10.52 14.76
N LYS A 35 3.27 9.80 13.76
CA LYS A 35 2.91 10.36 12.44
C LYS A 35 1.96 11.56 12.58
N THR A 36 0.88 11.41 13.35
CA THR A 36 -0.06 12.52 13.61
C THR A 36 0.55 13.73 14.34
N GLN A 37 1.64 13.55 15.09
CA GLN A 37 2.37 14.65 15.73
C GLN A 37 3.42 15.30 14.81
N THR A 38 4.06 14.52 13.93
CA THR A 38 4.98 15.04 12.90
C THR A 38 4.26 15.77 11.76
N ASP A 39 3.04 15.34 11.40
CA ASP A 39 2.21 16.04 10.40
C ASP A 39 1.77 17.45 10.84
N LEU A 40 1.93 17.79 12.12
CA LEU A 40 1.69 19.13 12.67
C LEU A 40 2.92 20.05 12.60
N LYS A 41 4.11 19.53 12.24
CA LYS A 41 5.38 20.29 12.29
C LYS A 41 6.13 20.39 10.96
N SER A 42 5.70 19.71 9.90
CA SER A 42 6.25 19.91 8.55
C SER A 42 5.21 20.45 7.60
N ASP A 43 5.43 21.69 7.18
CA ASP A 43 4.70 22.37 6.12
C ASP A 43 4.51 21.53 4.84
N THR A 44 3.32 21.68 4.27
CA THR A 44 3.00 21.64 2.83
C THR A 44 3.17 20.32 2.06
N HIS A 45 2.62 19.22 2.57
CA HIS A 45 1.98 18.26 1.68
C HIS A 45 0.55 18.05 2.16
N LYS A 46 -0.40 18.77 1.56
CA LYS A 46 -1.82 18.38 1.65
C LYS A 46 -1.85 16.92 1.21
N SER A 47 -2.06 16.01 2.15
CA SER A 47 -2.51 14.67 1.84
C SER A 47 -3.83 14.84 1.10
N VAL A 48 -3.74 14.96 -0.22
CA VAL A 48 -4.91 14.94 -1.07
C VAL A 48 -5.44 13.54 -0.84
N GLN A 49 -6.56 13.44 -0.13
CA GLN A 49 -7.36 12.23 -0.13
C GLN A 49 -7.84 12.01 -1.57
N SER A 50 -6.95 11.46 -2.40
CA SER A 50 -7.26 11.05 -3.74
C SER A 50 -8.14 9.83 -3.59
N THR A 51 -9.45 10.06 -3.58
CA THR A 51 -10.47 9.02 -3.53
C THR A 51 -10.57 8.24 -4.84
N GLY A 52 -9.64 8.45 -5.78
CA GLY A 52 -9.72 7.95 -7.15
C GLY A 52 -10.91 8.47 -7.93
N ARG A 53 -11.68 9.44 -7.38
CA ARG A 53 -12.95 9.91 -7.98
C ARG A 53 -12.78 10.50 -9.37
N SER A 54 -11.70 11.27 -9.61
CA SER A 54 -11.41 11.80 -10.95
C SER A 54 -11.15 10.69 -11.97
N LEU A 55 -10.47 9.62 -11.55
CA LEU A 55 -10.24 8.44 -12.39
C LEU A 55 -11.55 7.67 -12.64
N LEU A 56 -12.39 7.51 -11.63
CA LEU A 56 -13.71 6.88 -11.77
C LEU A 56 -14.68 7.70 -12.64
N GLU A 57 -14.66 9.03 -12.54
CA GLU A 57 -15.42 9.91 -13.44
C GLU A 57 -14.88 9.84 -14.87
N HIS A 58 -13.56 9.79 -15.03
CA HIS A 58 -12.94 9.63 -16.33
C HIS A 58 -13.27 8.29 -16.99
N LEU A 59 -13.33 7.20 -16.22
CA LEU A 59 -13.77 5.88 -16.72
C LEU A 59 -15.25 5.84 -17.14
N LYS A 60 -16.08 6.78 -16.68
CA LYS A 60 -17.46 6.92 -17.16
C LYS A 60 -17.53 7.66 -18.50
N THR A 61 -16.57 8.53 -18.78
CA THR A 61 -16.54 9.36 -20.01
C THR A 61 -15.68 8.75 -21.11
N ILE A 62 -14.62 8.04 -20.75
CA ILE A 62 -13.96 7.09 -21.64
C ILE A 62 -15.00 6.01 -21.93
N GLY A 63 -15.52 6.01 -23.16
CA GLY A 63 -16.40 4.94 -23.60
C GLY A 63 -15.76 3.57 -23.36
N THR A 64 -16.57 2.50 -23.37
CA THR A 64 -16.01 1.14 -23.34
C THR A 64 -14.96 1.02 -24.43
N TRP A 65 -13.74 0.61 -24.08
CA TRP A 65 -12.77 0.19 -25.10
C TRP A 65 -13.42 -0.95 -25.87
N SER A 66 -13.95 -0.63 -27.04
CA SER A 66 -14.57 -1.57 -27.97
C SER A 66 -13.55 -1.88 -29.05
N GLY A 67 -12.55 -2.66 -28.67
CA GLY A 67 -11.56 -3.22 -29.58
C GLY A 67 -11.46 -4.71 -29.31
N ASP A 68 -11.76 -5.53 -30.32
CA ASP A 68 -11.39 -6.95 -30.35
C ASP A 68 -9.92 -7.13 -30.79
N ASP A 69 -9.19 -6.03 -30.93
CA ASP A 69 -7.84 -5.92 -31.44
C ASP A 69 -6.77 -5.99 -30.35
N ALA A 70 -7.13 -6.42 -29.13
CA ALA A 70 -6.21 -6.57 -28.01
C ALA A 70 -4.99 -7.43 -28.38
N GLN A 71 -5.22 -8.59 -29.01
CA GLN A 71 -4.17 -9.47 -29.51
C GLN A 71 -3.30 -8.79 -30.57
N LEU A 72 -3.90 -8.06 -31.51
CA LEU A 72 -3.20 -7.41 -32.61
C LEU A 72 -2.33 -6.24 -32.12
N CYS A 73 -2.84 -5.45 -31.17
CA CYS A 73 -2.08 -4.40 -30.51
C CYS A 73 -0.93 -4.99 -29.68
N LEU A 74 -1.19 -6.09 -28.96
CA LEU A 74 -0.18 -6.77 -28.16
C LEU A 74 0.94 -7.35 -29.05
N GLU A 75 0.60 -7.96 -30.18
CA GLU A 75 1.56 -8.50 -31.14
C GLU A 75 2.46 -7.39 -31.72
N LYS A 76 1.90 -6.22 -32.04
CA LYS A 76 2.69 -5.05 -32.46
C LYS A 76 3.68 -4.60 -31.39
N VAL A 77 3.29 -4.62 -30.11
CA VAL A 77 4.21 -4.31 -29.00
C VAL A 77 5.30 -5.36 -28.88
N TYR A 78 4.98 -6.66 -28.96
CA TYR A 78 5.98 -7.72 -28.96
C TYR A 78 6.98 -7.60 -30.12
N ALA A 79 6.50 -7.23 -31.31
CA ALA A 79 7.35 -7.06 -32.49
C ALA A 79 8.28 -5.83 -32.42
N THR A 80 7.86 -4.78 -31.71
CA THR A 80 8.59 -3.50 -31.67
C THR A 80 9.36 -3.26 -30.38
N ARG A 81 9.04 -3.97 -29.29
CA ARG A 81 9.73 -3.78 -28.00
C ARG A 81 11.19 -4.20 -28.09
N GLY A 82 12.06 -3.36 -27.54
CA GLY A 82 13.46 -3.71 -27.32
C GLY A 82 13.60 -4.81 -26.26
N LYS A 83 14.68 -5.57 -26.32
CA LYS A 83 15.05 -6.46 -25.20
C LYS A 83 15.36 -5.60 -23.98
N ALA A 84 14.91 -6.04 -22.80
CA ALA A 84 15.35 -5.43 -21.56
C ALA A 84 16.88 -5.50 -21.50
N GLN A 85 17.50 -4.36 -21.21
CA GLN A 85 18.94 -4.26 -20.97
C GLN A 85 19.09 -3.87 -19.51
N PHE A 86 19.87 -4.66 -18.79
CA PHE A 86 20.18 -4.40 -17.40
C PHE A 86 21.69 -4.21 -17.28
N ASP A 87 22.12 -3.22 -16.50
CA ASP A 87 23.53 -3.00 -16.20
C ASP A 87 24.13 -4.11 -15.31
N GLN A 88 23.25 -4.96 -14.76
CA GLN A 88 23.56 -6.08 -13.88
C GLN A 88 22.94 -7.37 -14.46
N PRO A 89 23.43 -8.56 -14.06
CA PRO A 89 22.80 -9.82 -14.45
C PRO A 89 21.30 -9.77 -14.18
N ASN A 90 20.51 -10.13 -15.19
CA ASN A 90 19.06 -10.13 -15.06
C ASN A 90 18.67 -11.10 -13.93
N PRO A 91 18.02 -10.64 -12.85
CA PRO A 91 17.67 -11.49 -11.72
C PRO A 91 16.57 -12.54 -12.05
N PHE A 92 16.07 -12.52 -13.29
CA PHE A 92 15.07 -13.45 -13.81
C PHE A 92 15.62 -14.44 -14.83
N ASP A 93 16.91 -14.38 -15.16
CA ASP A 93 17.58 -15.43 -15.94
C ASP A 93 18.00 -16.55 -14.96
N GLU A 94 17.57 -17.80 -15.19
CA GLU A 94 18.00 -18.99 -14.43
C GLU A 94 19.45 -19.40 -14.74
#